data_AF-A0A839Z7F4-F1
#
_entry.id   AF-A0A839Z7F4-F1
#
_cell.length_a   1.000
_cell.length_b   1.000
_cell.length_c   1.000
_cell.angle_alpha   90.00
_cell.angle_beta   90.00
_cell.angle_gamma   90.00
#
_symmetry.space_group_name_H-M   'P 1'
#
loop_
_entity.id
_entity.type
_entity.pdbx_description
1 polymer ?
#
loop_
_entity_poly.entity_id
_entity_poly.type
_entity_poly.pdbx_seq_one_letter_code
_entity_poly.pdbx_strand_id
1 'polypeptide(L)'
;MNDRSNLKARIALTFFLLLAGAALATWGLSRWEGAARFFGIAEAPRPVPALRVEREPDVDRADPRPAARDGATRAAPPAAEEVAELEARIARLERSLEQAEGSAGRADALLVAFAARRAIERGVALGYLEPLLVARFGEQHEAAVATIITGARNPVALEQLIERYQALGPALRRGDPDESVWASVKREFSNLVAVYPANQPNPRPQARYERALVQLRLGDVDAALTETLRLPGIDAAKDWIEDARAYIATRRALDRIESAALLSRGENRTN
;
A
#
# COMPACT_ATOMS: atom_id res chain seq x y z
N MET A 1 -8.18 -37.71 -56.33
CA MET A 1 -7.03 -38.00 -55.45
C MET A 1 -6.76 -36.86 -54.45
N ASN A 2 -7.81 -36.19 -53.93
CA ASN A 2 -7.69 -34.92 -53.18
C ASN A 2 -8.15 -34.99 -51.70
N ASP A 3 -8.79 -36.07 -51.25
CA ASP A 3 -9.23 -36.16 -49.84
C ASP A 3 -8.08 -36.46 -48.86
N ARG A 4 -7.08 -37.23 -49.30
CA ARG A 4 -5.95 -37.62 -48.45
C ARG A 4 -5.04 -36.43 -48.11
N SER A 5 -4.95 -35.41 -48.96
CA SER A 5 -4.13 -34.21 -48.70
C SER A 5 -4.81 -33.27 -47.70
N ASN A 6 -6.13 -33.09 -47.81
CA ASN A 6 -6.92 -32.30 -46.86
C ASN A 6 -6.92 -32.90 -45.45
N LEU A 7 -6.93 -34.24 -45.34
CA LEU A 7 -6.80 -34.92 -44.05
C LEU A 7 -5.42 -34.70 -43.42
N LYS A 8 -4.34 -34.83 -44.21
CA LYS A 8 -2.97 -34.55 -43.75
C LYS A 8 -2.78 -33.09 -43.33
N ALA A 9 -3.35 -32.14 -44.07
CA ALA A 9 -3.31 -30.72 -43.75
C ALA A 9 -4.08 -30.39 -42.46
N ARG A 10 -5.25 -31.01 -42.26
CA ARG A 10 -6.01 -30.87 -41.01
C ARG A 10 -5.24 -31.43 -39.83
N ILE A 11 -4.68 -32.63 -39.94
CA ILE A 11 -3.87 -33.24 -38.87
C ILE A 11 -2.64 -32.37 -38.56
N ALA A 12 -1.95 -31.85 -39.57
CA ALA A 12 -0.80 -30.96 -39.39
C ALA A 12 -1.20 -29.66 -38.69
N LEU A 13 -2.36 -29.08 -39.04
CA LEU A 13 -2.88 -27.89 -38.38
C LEU A 13 -3.26 -28.17 -36.92
N THR A 14 -3.92 -29.29 -36.63
CA THR A 14 -4.25 -29.66 -35.24
C THR A 14 -2.99 -29.87 -34.41
N PHE A 15 -1.97 -30.51 -34.98
CA PHE A 15 -0.70 -30.73 -34.31
C PHE A 15 0.05 -29.41 -34.06
N PHE A 16 0.03 -28.50 -35.04
CA PHE A 16 0.61 -27.16 -34.90
C PHE A 16 -0.11 -26.33 -33.83
N LEU A 17 -1.45 -26.35 -33.79
CA LEU A 17 -2.23 -25.67 -32.76
C LEU A 17 -1.96 -26.24 -31.37
N LEU A 18 -1.79 -27.56 -31.26
CA LEU A 18 -1.47 -28.22 -29.99
C LEU A 18 -0.07 -27.84 -29.50
N LEU A 19 0.92 -27.81 -30.41
CA LEU A 19 2.27 -27.35 -30.09
C LEU A 19 2.31 -25.86 -29.72
N ALA A 20 1.57 -25.01 -30.44
CA ALA A 20 1.47 -23.58 -30.14
C ALA A 20 0.79 -23.35 -28.78
N GLY A 21 -0.25 -24.11 -28.45
CA GLY A 21 -0.91 -24.08 -27.16
C GLY A 21 0.01 -24.52 -26.01
N ALA A 22 0.79 -25.58 -26.21
CA ALA A 22 1.77 -26.04 -25.22
C ALA A 22 2.89 -25.01 -25.00
N ALA A 23 3.38 -24.37 -26.06
CA ALA A 23 4.38 -23.31 -25.97
C ALA A 23 3.84 -22.07 -25.23
N LEU A 24 2.61 -21.64 -25.52
CA LEU A 24 1.94 -20.53 -24.82
C LEU A 24 1.66 -20.84 -23.35
N ALA A 25 1.24 -22.07 -23.03
CA ALA A 25 1.04 -22.51 -21.65
C ALA A 25 2.38 -22.52 -20.87
N THR A 26 3.46 -22.98 -21.50
CA THR A 26 4.79 -23.04 -20.90
C THR A 26 5.35 -21.63 -20.65
N TRP A 27 5.13 -20.71 -21.59
CA TRP A 27 5.53 -19.30 -21.46
C TRP A 27 4.66 -18.53 -20.44
N GLY A 28 3.36 -18.83 -20.37
CA GLY A 28 2.45 -18.27 -19.38
C GLY A 28 2.81 -18.70 -17.95
N LEU A 29 3.15 -19.98 -17.75
CA LEU A 29 3.58 -20.49 -16.45
C LEU A 29 4.96 -19.95 -16.03
N SER A 30 5.87 -19.65 -16.96
CA SER A 30 7.18 -19.08 -16.61
C SER A 30 7.11 -17.60 -16.21
N ARG A 31 6.07 -16.86 -16.61
CA ARG A 31 5.84 -15.47 -16.22
C ARG A 31 5.02 -15.33 -14.92
N TRP A 32 4.31 -16.37 -14.48
CA TRP A 32 3.48 -16.41 -13.27
C TRP A 32 3.94 -17.51 -12.30
N GLU A 33 4.88 -17.20 -11.40
CA GLU A 33 5.38 -18.13 -10.38
C GLU A 33 4.28 -18.67 -9.44
N GLY A 34 3.14 -17.97 -9.30
CA GLY A 34 2.00 -18.43 -8.52
C GLY A 34 1.21 -19.58 -9.16
N ALA A 35 1.13 -19.63 -10.50
CA ALA A 35 0.39 -20.68 -11.21
C ALA A 35 1.19 -21.98 -11.28
N ALA A 36 2.51 -21.90 -11.45
CA ALA A 36 3.41 -23.06 -11.42
C ALA A 36 3.42 -23.77 -10.04
N ARG A 37 3.21 -23.02 -8.95
CA ARG A 37 3.10 -23.56 -7.58
C ARG A 37 1.77 -24.29 -7.32
N PHE A 38 0.69 -23.90 -8.00
CA PHE A 38 -0.62 -24.53 -7.84
C PHE A 38 -0.71 -25.89 -8.55
N PHE A 39 0.00 -26.07 -9.67
CA PHE A 39 -0.03 -27.32 -10.46
C PHE A 39 1.07 -28.33 -10.12
N GLY A 40 1.93 -28.07 -9.11
CA GLY A 40 2.89 -29.05 -8.58
C GLY A 40 4.05 -29.42 -9.53
N ILE A 41 4.32 -28.59 -10.55
CA ILE A 41 5.35 -28.85 -11.58
C ILE A 41 6.71 -28.25 -11.17
N ALA A 42 6.72 -27.29 -10.25
CA ALA A 42 7.95 -26.71 -9.71
C ALA A 42 8.38 -27.44 -8.43
N GLU A 43 9.60 -27.99 -8.46
CA GLU A 43 10.31 -28.53 -7.30
C GLU A 43 10.21 -27.55 -6.12
N ALA A 44 9.81 -28.04 -4.94
CA ALA A 44 9.84 -27.25 -3.72
C ALA A 44 11.25 -26.67 -3.54
N PRO A 45 11.40 -25.39 -3.13
CA PRO A 45 12.71 -24.88 -2.80
C PRO A 45 13.29 -25.78 -1.72
N ARG A 46 14.41 -26.45 -2.01
CA ARG A 46 15.23 -27.06 -0.97
C ARG A 46 15.39 -26.01 0.12
N PRO A 47 15.21 -26.35 1.39
CA PRO A 47 15.47 -25.40 2.46
C PRO A 47 16.89 -24.89 2.25
N VAL A 48 16.98 -23.64 1.82
CA VAL A 48 18.23 -22.91 1.83
C VAL A 48 18.67 -23.01 3.28
N PRO A 49 19.85 -23.57 3.60
CA PRO A 49 20.33 -23.55 4.97
C PRO A 49 20.18 -22.10 5.40
N ALA A 50 19.40 -21.87 6.47
CA ALA A 50 19.23 -20.56 7.05
C ALA A 50 20.62 -19.93 7.03
N LEU A 51 20.74 -18.72 6.46
CA LEU A 51 21.92 -17.91 6.63
C LEU A 51 22.25 -18.05 8.11
N ARG A 52 23.31 -18.81 8.39
CA ARG A 52 23.92 -18.79 9.70
C ARG A 52 24.26 -17.32 9.79
N VAL A 53 23.54 -16.62 10.64
CA VAL A 53 23.98 -15.34 11.14
C VAL A 53 25.30 -15.72 11.79
N GLU A 54 26.38 -15.63 11.01
CA GLU A 54 27.73 -15.47 11.50
C GLU A 54 27.55 -14.33 12.48
N ARG A 55 27.54 -14.67 13.76
CA ARG A 55 27.46 -13.71 14.83
C ARG A 55 28.68 -12.85 14.57
N GLU A 56 28.46 -11.67 14.01
CA GLU A 56 29.48 -10.64 13.89
C GLU A 56 30.15 -10.57 15.27
N PRO A 57 31.49 -10.65 15.35
CA PRO A 57 32.17 -10.84 16.62
C PRO A 57 31.77 -9.69 17.53
N ASP A 58 31.09 -10.06 18.61
CA ASP A 58 30.82 -9.21 19.75
C ASP A 58 32.19 -8.86 20.34
N VAL A 59 32.79 -7.78 19.83
CA VAL A 59 33.91 -7.11 20.46
C VAL A 59 33.35 -6.56 21.77
N ASP A 60 33.87 -7.11 22.87
CA ASP A 60 33.57 -6.79 24.26
C ASP A 60 32.28 -7.36 24.86
N ARG A 61 32.09 -8.67 24.74
CA ARG A 61 31.50 -9.46 25.85
C ARG A 61 32.60 -9.95 26.78
N ALA A 62 33.01 -9.10 27.71
CA ALA A 62 33.64 -9.58 28.93
C ALA A 62 32.58 -10.32 29.75
N ASP A 63 32.43 -11.63 29.50
CA ASP A 63 31.78 -12.54 30.45
C ASP A 63 32.62 -12.58 31.74
N PRO A 64 32.10 -12.18 32.92
CA PRO A 64 32.69 -12.62 34.17
C PRO A 64 32.22 -14.07 34.38
N ARG A 65 33.01 -15.02 33.87
CA ARG A 65 32.89 -16.44 34.21
C ARG A 65 33.23 -16.61 35.71
N PRO A 66 32.33 -17.08 36.59
CA PRO A 66 32.72 -17.46 37.94
C PRO A 66 33.42 -18.82 37.89
N ALA A 67 34.75 -18.77 37.94
CA ALA A 67 35.73 -19.69 38.51
C ALA A 67 35.48 -21.22 38.47
N ALA A 68 36.47 -21.92 37.89
CA ALA A 68 36.94 -23.19 38.44
C ALA A 68 37.32 -22.97 39.91
N ARG A 69 36.76 -23.78 40.80
CA ARG A 69 37.10 -23.81 42.23
C ARG A 69 38.38 -24.64 42.41
N ASP A 70 39.51 -23.98 42.52
CA ASP A 70 40.64 -24.52 43.28
C ASP A 70 40.36 -24.33 44.77
N GLY A 71 40.70 -25.35 45.55
CA GLY A 71 40.42 -25.44 46.97
C GLY A 71 41.05 -24.32 47.76
N ALA A 72 40.20 -23.47 48.33
CA ALA A 72 40.52 -22.69 49.52
C ALA A 72 39.21 -22.47 50.26
N THR A 73 39.18 -22.91 51.52
CA THR A 73 38.14 -22.69 52.52
C THR A 73 37.55 -21.28 52.39
N ARG A 74 36.37 -21.17 51.77
CA ARG A 74 35.64 -19.92 51.66
C ARG A 74 34.67 -19.86 52.83
N ALA A 75 34.97 -18.99 53.79
CA ALA A 75 33.99 -18.57 54.78
C ALA A 75 32.72 -18.14 54.05
N ALA A 76 31.55 -18.53 54.58
CA ALA A 76 30.27 -18.11 54.04
C ALA A 76 30.24 -16.57 53.91
N PRO A 77 30.00 -16.00 52.72
CA PRO A 77 29.78 -14.56 52.63
C PRO A 77 28.54 -14.20 53.48
N PRO A 78 28.47 -12.98 54.04
CA PRO A 78 27.25 -12.56 54.71
C PRO A 78 26.12 -12.63 53.69
N ALA A 79 25.02 -13.33 54.01
CA ALA A 79 23.87 -13.53 53.11
C ALA A 79 23.37 -12.25 52.43
N ALA A 80 23.67 -11.08 53.00
CA ALA A 80 23.41 -9.76 52.43
C ALA A 80 24.09 -9.48 51.07
N GLU A 81 25.33 -9.95 50.84
CA GLU A 81 26.03 -9.74 49.56
C GLU A 81 25.42 -10.57 48.43
N GLU A 82 25.06 -11.83 48.71
CA GLU A 82 24.36 -12.69 47.75
C GLU A 82 22.96 -12.15 47.42
N VAL A 83 22.24 -11.63 48.42
CA VAL A 83 20.94 -10.97 48.22
C VAL A 83 21.09 -9.73 47.34
N ALA A 84 22.08 -8.86 47.60
CA ALA A 84 22.31 -7.68 46.79
C ALA A 84 22.68 -8.01 45.33
N GLU A 85 23.44 -9.08 45.09
CA GLU A 85 23.74 -9.55 43.73
C GLU A 85 22.48 -10.06 43.00
N LEU A 86 21.64 -10.83 43.70
CA LEU A 86 20.38 -11.35 43.17
C LEU A 86 19.40 -10.21 42.84
N GLU A 87 19.25 -9.22 43.72
CA GLU A 87 18.44 -8.02 43.48
C GLU A 87 18.93 -7.25 42.24
N ALA A 88 20.25 -7.03 42.14
CA ALA A 88 20.84 -6.37 40.98
C ALA A 88 20.62 -7.17 39.68
N ARG A 89 20.58 -8.50 39.75
CA ARG A 89 20.30 -9.37 38.61
C ARG A 89 18.83 -9.34 38.21
N ILE A 90 17.90 -9.34 39.17
CA ILE A 90 16.46 -9.20 38.91
C ILE A 90 16.18 -7.84 38.26
N ALA A 91 16.73 -6.75 38.78
CA ALA A 91 16.57 -5.41 38.20
C ALA A 91 17.16 -5.28 36.77
N ARG A 92 18.16 -6.10 36.41
CA ARG A 92 18.63 -6.20 35.02
C ARG A 92 17.69 -7.01 34.14
N LEU A 93 17.12 -8.09 34.68
CA LEU A 93 16.18 -8.95 33.97
C LEU A 93 14.87 -8.20 33.68
N GLU A 94 14.32 -7.49 34.66
CA GLU A 94 13.11 -6.67 34.51
C GLU A 94 13.29 -5.64 33.39
N ARG A 95 14.39 -4.87 33.43
CA ARG A 95 14.72 -3.93 32.34
C ARG A 95 14.89 -4.61 30.99
N SER A 96 15.47 -5.81 30.94
CA SER A 96 15.60 -6.57 29.69
C SER A 96 14.26 -7.08 29.18
N LEU A 97 13.35 -7.48 30.07
CA LEU A 97 12.01 -7.94 29.72
C LEU A 97 11.17 -6.77 29.21
N GLU A 98 11.19 -5.63 29.90
CA GLU A 98 10.55 -4.39 29.45
C GLU A 98 11.03 -3.97 28.05
N GLN A 99 12.34 -4.04 27.80
CA GLN A 99 12.92 -3.76 26.48
C GLN A 99 12.46 -4.77 25.43
N ALA A 100 12.43 -6.06 25.76
CA ALA A 100 12.01 -7.12 24.86
C ALA A 100 10.52 -6.99 24.50
N GLU A 101 9.65 -6.79 25.50
CA GLU A 101 8.21 -6.57 25.33
C GLU A 101 7.94 -5.32 24.50
N GLY A 102 8.64 -4.21 24.78
CA GLY A 102 8.54 -2.99 23.97
C GLY A 102 8.98 -3.19 22.52
N SER A 103 10.02 -4.01 22.29
CA SER A 103 10.48 -4.35 20.94
C SER A 103 9.48 -5.21 20.17
N ALA A 104 8.87 -6.19 20.84
CA ALA A 104 7.85 -7.07 20.28
C ALA A 104 6.57 -6.30 19.95
N GLY A 105 6.08 -5.46 20.86
CA GLY A 105 4.92 -4.60 20.62
C GLY A 105 5.13 -3.64 19.45
N ARG A 106 6.35 -3.12 19.26
CA ARG A 106 6.68 -2.29 18.08
C ARG A 106 6.63 -3.08 16.79
N ALA A 107 7.20 -4.29 16.78
CA ALA A 107 7.16 -5.17 15.62
C ALA A 107 5.71 -5.53 15.24
N ASP A 108 4.88 -5.85 16.23
CA ASP A 108 3.46 -6.13 16.02
C ASP A 108 2.71 -4.93 15.43
N ALA A 109 2.96 -3.71 15.95
CA ALA A 109 2.39 -2.48 15.41
C ALA A 109 2.71 -2.29 13.92
N LEU A 110 3.97 -2.48 13.54
CA LEU A 110 4.42 -2.34 12.16
C LEU A 110 3.82 -3.43 11.27
N LEU A 111 3.70 -4.66 11.76
CA LEU A 111 3.08 -5.76 11.03
C LEU A 111 1.59 -5.49 10.77
N VAL A 112 0.85 -5.04 11.78
CA VAL A 112 -0.57 -4.68 11.64
C VAL A 112 -0.75 -3.50 10.67
N ALA A 113 0.05 -2.44 10.80
CA ALA A 113 0.00 -1.28 9.90
C ALA A 113 0.34 -1.66 8.44
N PHE A 114 1.38 -2.46 8.22
CA PHE A 114 1.77 -2.95 6.90
C PHE A 114 0.70 -3.87 6.30
N ALA A 115 0.14 -4.78 7.09
CA ALA A 115 -0.94 -5.66 6.64
C ALA A 115 -2.19 -4.87 6.24
N ALA A 116 -2.56 -3.84 7.00
CA ALA A 116 -3.66 -2.95 6.68
C ALA A 116 -3.41 -2.19 5.37
N ARG A 117 -2.22 -1.58 5.19
CA ARG A 117 -1.84 -0.91 3.94
C ARG A 117 -1.94 -1.88 2.76
N ARG A 118 -1.39 -3.08 2.89
CA ARG A 118 -1.40 -4.10 1.83
C ARG A 118 -2.81 -4.62 1.52
N ALA A 119 -3.72 -4.64 2.50
CA ALA A 119 -5.12 -4.99 2.29
C ALA A 119 -5.84 -3.92 1.46
N ILE A 120 -5.74 -2.66 1.88
CA ILE A 120 -6.33 -1.51 1.17
C ILE A 120 -5.80 -1.39 -0.26
N GLU A 121 -4.49 -1.51 -0.46
CA GLU A 121 -3.87 -1.43 -1.80
C GLU A 121 -4.32 -2.54 -2.75
N ARG A 122 -4.73 -3.70 -2.21
CA ARG A 122 -5.30 -4.79 -3.02
C ARG A 122 -6.81 -4.66 -3.21
N GLY A 123 -7.45 -3.68 -2.57
CA GLY A 123 -8.91 -3.58 -2.53
C GLY A 123 -9.58 -4.77 -1.83
N VAL A 124 -8.90 -5.39 -0.86
CA VAL A 124 -9.50 -6.47 -0.04
C VAL A 124 -9.99 -5.90 1.28
N ALA A 125 -11.13 -6.42 1.76
CA ALA A 125 -11.63 -6.09 3.09
C ALA A 125 -10.61 -6.47 4.16
N LEU A 126 -10.57 -5.68 5.25
CA LEU A 126 -9.61 -5.88 6.35
C LEU A 126 -9.85 -7.20 7.11
N GLY A 127 -11.12 -7.59 7.28
CA GLY A 127 -11.48 -8.83 7.97
C GLY A 127 -10.90 -8.87 9.38
N TYR A 128 -10.04 -9.86 9.65
CA TYR A 128 -9.39 -10.02 10.96
C TYR A 128 -8.48 -8.84 11.34
N LEU A 129 -8.05 -8.01 10.39
CA LEU A 129 -7.23 -6.84 10.66
C LEU A 129 -8.02 -5.70 11.34
N GLU A 130 -9.34 -5.65 11.20
CA GLU A 130 -10.17 -4.61 11.84
C GLU A 130 -10.04 -4.62 13.38
N PRO A 131 -10.31 -5.74 14.08
CA PRO A 131 -10.16 -5.77 15.54
C PRO A 131 -8.71 -5.59 15.98
N LEU A 132 -7.72 -6.02 15.18
CA LEU A 132 -6.30 -5.81 15.48
C LEU A 132 -5.91 -4.34 15.38
N LEU A 133 -6.43 -3.60 14.38
CA LEU A 133 -6.22 -2.16 14.25
C LEU A 133 -6.84 -1.40 15.42
N VAL A 134 -8.05 -1.76 15.82
CA VAL A 134 -8.73 -1.15 16.97
C VAL A 134 -7.95 -1.43 18.26
N ALA A 135 -7.56 -2.68 18.50
CA ALA A 135 -6.79 -3.03 19.68
C ALA A 135 -5.43 -2.33 19.73
N ARG A 136 -4.77 -2.16 18.58
CA ARG A 136 -3.40 -1.62 18.54
C ARG A 136 -3.33 -0.09 18.50
N PHE A 137 -4.24 0.55 17.78
CA PHE A 137 -4.18 1.99 17.50
C PHE A 137 -5.43 2.75 17.96
N GLY A 138 -6.47 2.07 18.43
CA GLY A 138 -7.76 2.67 18.76
C GLY A 138 -7.70 3.71 19.88
N GLU A 139 -6.86 3.51 20.90
CA GLU A 139 -6.78 4.44 22.04
C GLU A 139 -6.22 5.82 21.67
N GLN A 140 -5.17 5.87 20.83
CA GLN A 140 -4.49 7.13 20.47
C GLN A 140 -4.90 7.66 19.09
N HIS A 141 -5.40 6.79 18.20
CA HIS A 141 -5.65 7.11 16.80
C HIS A 141 -7.03 6.64 16.31
N GLU A 142 -8.05 6.72 17.17
CA GLU A 142 -9.44 6.31 16.88
C GLU A 142 -9.93 6.82 15.52
N ALA A 143 -9.79 8.12 15.25
CA ALA A 143 -10.25 8.73 14.00
C ALA A 143 -9.54 8.16 12.75
N ALA A 144 -8.25 7.84 12.84
CA ALA A 144 -7.53 7.22 11.74
C ALA A 144 -8.00 5.77 11.51
N VAL A 145 -8.15 5.00 12.58
CA VAL A 145 -8.66 3.61 12.52
C VAL A 145 -10.07 3.58 11.93
N ALA A 146 -10.97 4.43 12.40
CA ALA A 146 -12.33 4.54 11.86
C ALA A 146 -12.36 4.88 10.37
N THR A 147 -11.47 5.78 9.93
CA THR A 147 -11.32 6.14 8.51
C THR A 147 -10.84 4.94 7.68
N ILE A 148 -9.85 4.19 8.17
CA ILE A 148 -9.31 3.00 7.49
C ILE A 148 -10.37 1.91 7.37
N ILE A 149 -11.11 1.62 8.45
CA ILE A 149 -12.19 0.62 8.45
C ILE A 149 -13.30 1.03 7.48
N THR A 150 -13.69 2.31 7.49
CA THR A 150 -14.72 2.82 6.57
C THR A 150 -14.25 2.73 5.11
N GLY A 151 -13.02 3.14 4.83
CA GLY A 151 -12.43 3.05 3.49
C GLY A 151 -12.23 1.61 3.01
N ALA A 152 -11.98 0.66 3.91
CA ALA A 152 -11.85 -0.76 3.57
C ALA A 152 -13.16 -1.42 3.12
N ARG A 153 -14.31 -0.90 3.58
CA ARG A 153 -15.62 -1.44 3.21
C ARG A 153 -15.96 -1.15 1.74
N ASN A 154 -15.53 -0.01 1.24
CA ASN A 154 -15.72 0.42 -0.14
C ASN A 154 -14.38 0.90 -0.72
N PRO A 155 -13.47 -0.04 -1.09
CA PRO A 155 -12.14 0.32 -1.53
C PRO A 155 -12.16 1.03 -2.89
N VAL A 156 -11.66 2.26 -2.92
CA VAL A 156 -11.47 3.04 -4.15
C VAL A 156 -10.08 2.77 -4.71
N ALA A 157 -10.00 2.17 -5.89
CA ALA A 157 -8.71 1.95 -6.58
C ALA A 157 -8.28 3.18 -7.39
N LEU A 158 -6.97 3.40 -7.50
CA LEU A 158 -6.41 4.50 -8.28
C LEU A 158 -6.80 4.37 -9.76
N GLU A 159 -6.75 3.15 -10.30
CA GLU A 159 -7.11 2.86 -11.68
C GLU A 159 -8.57 3.20 -11.96
N GLN A 160 -9.47 2.90 -11.02
CA GLN A 160 -10.89 3.26 -11.11
C GLN A 160 -11.08 4.78 -11.09
N LEU A 161 -10.35 5.50 -10.25
CA LEU A 161 -10.37 6.97 -10.24
C LEU A 161 -9.90 7.55 -11.59
N ILE A 162 -8.83 6.99 -12.17
CA ILE A 162 -8.32 7.40 -13.48
C ILE A 162 -9.34 7.13 -14.58
N GLU A 163 -9.95 5.96 -14.59
CA GLU A 163 -10.95 5.57 -15.60
C GLU A 163 -12.19 6.46 -15.53
N ARG A 164 -12.77 6.63 -14.34
CA ARG A 164 -13.92 7.52 -14.11
C ARG A 164 -13.61 8.97 -14.51
N TYR A 165 -12.41 9.45 -14.18
CA TYR A 165 -11.98 10.79 -14.57
C TYR A 165 -11.90 10.97 -16.09
N GLN A 166 -11.39 9.97 -16.80
CA GLN A 166 -11.31 10.00 -18.27
C GLN A 166 -12.70 9.99 -18.92
N ALA A 167 -13.64 9.20 -18.38
CA ALA A 167 -15.02 9.18 -18.83
C ALA A 167 -15.71 10.56 -18.67
N LEU A 168 -15.38 11.28 -17.59
CA LEU A 168 -15.88 12.63 -17.32
C LEU A 168 -15.25 13.73 -18.19
N GLY A 169 -14.18 13.43 -18.93
CA GLY A 169 -13.36 14.41 -19.63
C GLY A 169 -14.15 15.42 -20.50
N PRO A 170 -15.12 15.01 -21.34
CA PRO A 170 -15.92 15.96 -22.11
C PRO A 170 -16.79 16.89 -21.25
N ALA A 171 -17.38 16.39 -20.16
CA ALA A 171 -18.23 17.17 -19.27
C ALA A 171 -17.42 18.17 -18.45
N LEU A 172 -16.30 17.71 -17.87
CA LEU A 172 -15.37 18.53 -17.08
C LEU A 172 -14.82 19.74 -17.85
N ARG A 173 -14.65 19.61 -19.16
CA ARG A 173 -14.07 20.66 -20.02
C ARG A 173 -15.08 21.67 -20.55
N ARG A 174 -16.35 21.29 -20.72
CA ARG A 174 -17.37 22.13 -21.37
C ARG A 174 -18.05 23.13 -20.43
N GLY A 175 -18.05 22.89 -19.12
CA GLY A 175 -18.78 23.74 -18.17
C GLY A 175 -20.30 23.58 -18.26
N ASP A 176 -21.03 24.30 -17.41
CA ASP A 176 -22.50 24.32 -17.43
C ASP A 176 -23.00 24.89 -18.77
N PRO A 177 -23.89 24.18 -19.51
CA PRO A 177 -24.51 24.70 -20.73
C PRO A 177 -25.10 26.10 -20.57
N ASP A 178 -25.67 26.42 -19.41
CA ASP A 178 -26.42 27.66 -19.18
C ASP A 178 -25.52 28.91 -19.17
N GLU A 179 -24.28 28.79 -18.67
CA GLU A 179 -23.30 29.88 -18.67
C GLU A 179 -22.75 30.15 -20.09
N SER A 180 -22.65 29.08 -20.89
CA SER A 180 -22.31 29.16 -22.32
C SER A 180 -23.41 29.82 -23.15
N VAL A 181 -24.68 29.54 -22.88
CA VAL A 181 -25.82 30.11 -23.62
C VAL A 181 -25.90 31.62 -23.41
N TRP A 182 -25.82 32.12 -22.17
CA TRP A 182 -25.83 33.56 -21.89
C TRP A 182 -24.62 34.30 -22.51
N ALA A 183 -23.43 33.70 -22.45
CA ALA A 183 -22.23 34.23 -23.08
C ALA A 183 -22.33 34.22 -24.63
N SER A 184 -23.07 33.28 -25.21
CA SER A 184 -23.31 33.19 -26.65
C SER A 184 -24.28 34.26 -27.12
N VAL A 185 -25.37 34.50 -26.38
CA VAL A 185 -26.32 35.59 -26.65
C VAL A 185 -25.61 36.96 -26.57
N LYS A 186 -24.78 37.20 -25.55
CA LYS A 186 -24.00 38.45 -25.45
C LYS A 186 -22.98 38.63 -26.59
N ARG A 187 -22.40 37.52 -27.08
CA ARG A 187 -21.51 37.52 -28.25
C ARG A 187 -22.25 37.81 -29.55
N GLU A 188 -23.47 37.33 -29.73
CA GLU A 188 -24.28 37.64 -30.92
C GLU A 188 -24.57 39.15 -31.03
N PHE A 189 -24.79 39.84 -29.92
CA PHE A 189 -24.89 41.32 -29.91
C PHE A 189 -23.55 42.02 -30.17
N SER A 190 -22.41 41.37 -29.92
CA SER A 190 -21.06 41.92 -30.13
C SER A 190 -20.50 41.61 -31.53
N ASN A 191 -21.01 40.57 -32.19
CA ASN A 191 -20.55 40.07 -33.50
C ASN A 191 -21.08 40.86 -34.70
N LEU A 192 -21.65 42.04 -34.48
CA LEU A 192 -21.79 43.04 -35.53
C LEU A 192 -20.42 43.62 -35.97
N VAL A 193 -19.32 43.32 -35.25
CA VAL A 193 -17.96 43.60 -35.71
C VAL A 193 -17.00 42.47 -35.33
N ALA A 194 -16.24 42.00 -36.32
CA ALA A 194 -15.12 41.04 -36.28
C ALA A 194 -15.46 39.53 -36.31
N VAL A 195 -15.22 38.96 -37.50
CA VAL A 195 -15.12 37.52 -37.76
C VAL A 195 -13.82 36.98 -37.15
N TYR A 196 -13.94 36.13 -36.13
CA TYR A 196 -12.86 35.25 -35.65
C TYR A 196 -13.34 33.79 -35.72
N PRO A 197 -12.52 32.82 -36.19
CA PRO A 197 -12.97 31.44 -36.35
C PRO A 197 -13.28 30.79 -34.99
N ALA A 198 -14.54 30.45 -34.76
CA ALA A 198 -15.09 30.00 -33.48
C ALA A 198 -14.83 28.53 -33.11
N ASN A 199 -13.78 27.89 -33.65
CA ASN A 199 -13.59 26.43 -33.53
C ASN A 199 -12.33 26.00 -32.77
N GLN A 200 -11.72 26.88 -31.96
CA GLN A 200 -10.62 26.53 -31.07
C GLN A 200 -11.13 26.36 -29.63
N PRO A 201 -11.03 25.16 -29.03
CA PRO A 201 -11.30 24.96 -27.61
C PRO A 201 -10.46 25.94 -26.78
N ASN A 202 -11.06 26.57 -25.76
CA ASN A 202 -10.31 27.41 -24.83
C ASN A 202 -9.14 26.59 -24.25
N PRO A 203 -7.86 27.01 -24.44
CA PRO A 203 -6.71 26.20 -24.03
C PRO A 203 -6.61 26.05 -22.51
N ARG A 204 -7.27 26.91 -21.72
CA ARG A 204 -7.15 26.92 -20.26
C ARG A 204 -7.84 25.73 -19.56
N PRO A 205 -9.12 25.38 -19.83
CA PRO A 205 -9.74 24.20 -19.23
C PRO A 205 -9.15 22.88 -19.74
N GLN A 206 -8.80 22.79 -21.02
CA GLN A 206 -8.16 21.60 -21.60
C GLN A 206 -6.83 21.30 -20.89
N ALA A 207 -5.94 22.30 -20.79
CA ALA A 207 -4.66 22.13 -20.13
C ALA A 207 -4.78 21.77 -18.64
N ARG A 208 -5.79 22.32 -17.93
CA ARG A 208 -6.08 21.95 -16.54
C ARG A 208 -6.48 20.48 -16.40
N TYR A 209 -7.40 20.03 -17.24
CA TYR A 209 -7.83 18.64 -17.26
C TYR A 209 -6.65 17.69 -17.52
N GLU A 210 -5.81 18.01 -18.50
CA GLU A 210 -4.62 17.21 -18.82
C GLU A 210 -3.62 17.16 -17.66
N ARG A 211 -3.34 18.29 -17.00
CA ARG A 211 -2.48 18.32 -15.81
C ARG A 211 -3.03 17.45 -14.69
N ALA A 212 -4.33 17.56 -14.38
CA ALA A 212 -4.96 16.73 -13.38
C ALA A 212 -4.84 15.22 -13.73
N LEU A 213 -5.04 14.87 -15.00
CA LEU A 213 -4.90 13.48 -15.46
C LEU A 213 -3.46 12.96 -15.35
N VAL A 214 -2.46 13.81 -15.61
CA VAL A 214 -1.05 13.47 -15.37
C VAL A 214 -0.80 13.20 -13.89
N GLN A 215 -1.30 14.07 -13.00
CA GLN A 215 -1.15 13.86 -11.55
C GLN A 215 -1.82 12.57 -11.06
N LEU A 216 -3.04 12.26 -11.54
CA LEU A 216 -3.69 10.98 -11.22
C LEU A 216 -2.85 9.77 -11.63
N ARG A 217 -2.27 9.81 -12.84
CA ARG A 217 -1.41 8.71 -13.34
C ARG A 217 -0.11 8.57 -12.54
N LEU A 218 0.36 9.64 -11.91
CA LEU A 218 1.50 9.62 -10.99
C LEU A 218 1.09 9.17 -9.57
N GLY A 219 -0.21 9.01 -9.30
CA GLY A 219 -0.75 8.68 -7.98
C GLY A 219 -0.98 9.89 -7.07
N ASP A 220 -0.75 11.12 -7.57
CA ASP A 220 -1.01 12.35 -6.83
C ASP A 220 -2.48 12.78 -6.98
N VAL A 221 -3.35 12.05 -6.26
CA VAL A 221 -4.80 12.29 -6.25
C VAL A 221 -5.14 13.63 -5.59
N ASP A 222 -4.34 14.09 -4.63
CA ASP A 222 -4.50 15.37 -3.95
C ASP A 222 -4.32 16.57 -4.91
N ALA A 223 -3.22 16.57 -5.68
CA ALA A 223 -2.97 17.61 -6.67
C ALA A 223 -3.99 17.55 -7.81
N ALA A 224 -4.34 16.33 -8.26
CA ALA A 224 -5.37 16.14 -9.27
C ALA A 224 -6.71 16.72 -8.84
N LEU A 225 -7.19 16.37 -7.64
CA LEU A 225 -8.44 16.88 -7.08
C LEU A 225 -8.42 18.42 -7.05
N THR A 226 -7.32 19.03 -6.61
CA THR A 226 -7.17 20.49 -6.56
C THR A 226 -7.30 21.14 -7.95
N GLU A 227 -6.71 20.54 -8.98
CA GLU A 227 -6.87 21.03 -10.36
C GLU A 227 -8.28 20.80 -10.91
N THR A 228 -8.91 19.66 -10.59
CA THR A 228 -10.28 19.33 -10.98
C THR A 228 -11.31 20.28 -10.38
N LEU A 229 -11.15 20.69 -9.12
CA LEU A 229 -12.04 21.66 -8.47
C LEU A 229 -12.05 23.04 -9.15
N ARG A 230 -11.09 23.30 -10.05
CA ARG A 230 -10.98 24.55 -10.82
C ARG A 230 -11.50 24.40 -12.25
N LEU A 231 -12.01 23.22 -12.62
CA LEU A 231 -12.61 23.00 -13.93
C LEU A 231 -14.05 23.53 -13.95
N PRO A 232 -14.50 24.08 -15.10
CA PRO A 232 -15.84 24.64 -15.20
C PRO A 232 -16.94 23.58 -15.09
N GLY A 233 -16.67 22.33 -15.49
CA GLY A 233 -17.64 21.23 -15.43
C GLY A 233 -17.63 20.44 -14.12
N ILE A 234 -17.24 21.06 -13.00
CA ILE A 234 -17.09 20.39 -11.70
C ILE A 234 -18.37 19.70 -11.22
N ASP A 235 -19.55 20.25 -11.55
CA ASP A 235 -20.84 19.70 -11.12
C ASP A 235 -21.10 18.29 -11.66
N ALA A 236 -20.53 17.96 -12.82
CA ALA A 236 -20.61 16.62 -13.40
C ALA A 236 -19.72 15.58 -12.69
N ALA A 237 -18.82 16.02 -11.79
CA ALA A 237 -17.80 15.19 -11.17
C ALA A 237 -17.99 15.02 -9.65
N LYS A 238 -19.19 15.26 -9.11
CA LYS A 238 -19.47 15.18 -7.65
C LYS A 238 -19.09 13.82 -7.07
N ASP A 239 -19.53 12.74 -7.69
CA ASP A 239 -19.25 11.37 -7.23
C ASP A 239 -17.74 11.07 -7.28
N TRP A 240 -17.08 11.50 -8.36
CA TRP A 240 -15.62 11.34 -8.49
C TRP A 240 -14.85 12.13 -7.42
N ILE A 241 -15.32 13.34 -7.08
CA ILE A 241 -14.72 14.18 -6.02
C ILE A 241 -14.88 13.49 -4.67
N GLU A 242 -16.03 12.87 -4.39
CA GLU A 242 -16.26 12.10 -3.17
C GLU A 242 -15.31 10.91 -3.07
N ASP A 243 -15.22 10.10 -4.13
CA ASP A 243 -14.31 8.95 -4.21
C ASP A 243 -12.84 9.39 -4.00
N ALA A 244 -12.43 10.48 -4.66
CA ALA A 244 -11.06 11.01 -4.54
C ALA A 244 -10.76 11.45 -3.09
N ARG A 245 -11.70 12.11 -2.42
CA ARG A 245 -11.56 12.51 -1.01
C ARG A 245 -11.49 11.29 -0.09
N ALA A 246 -12.33 10.28 -0.32
CA ALA A 246 -12.31 9.04 0.45
C ALA A 246 -10.97 8.29 0.29
N TYR A 247 -10.45 8.23 -0.94
CA TYR A 247 -9.13 7.67 -1.24
C TYR A 247 -8.02 8.39 -0.47
N ILE A 248 -7.96 9.72 -0.58
CA ILE A 248 -6.97 10.56 0.10
C ILE A 248 -7.07 10.39 1.62
N ALA A 249 -8.28 10.45 2.19
CA ALA A 249 -8.50 10.33 3.62
C ALA A 249 -8.01 8.97 4.16
N THR A 250 -8.30 7.89 3.44
CA THR A 250 -7.84 6.54 3.78
C THR A 250 -6.32 6.45 3.74
N ARG A 251 -5.67 6.98 2.69
CA ARG A 251 -4.21 6.95 2.57
C ARG A 251 -3.52 7.73 3.68
N ARG A 252 -4.00 8.94 3.97
CA ARG A 252 -3.49 9.76 5.09
C ARG A 252 -3.68 9.08 6.44
N ALA A 253 -4.81 8.39 6.64
CA ALA A 253 -5.04 7.64 7.87
C ALA A 253 -4.05 6.46 8.01
N LEU A 254 -3.76 5.74 6.92
CA LEU A 254 -2.70 4.73 6.89
C LEU A 254 -1.32 5.33 7.23
N ASP A 255 -0.97 6.47 6.63
CA ASP A 255 0.31 7.15 6.92
C ASP A 255 0.42 7.57 8.40
N ARG A 256 -0.69 7.97 9.04
CA ARG A 256 -0.73 8.29 10.48
C ARG A 256 -0.45 7.07 11.36
N ILE A 257 -1.11 5.93 11.12
CA ILE A 257 -0.87 4.73 11.94
C ILE A 257 0.53 4.13 11.70
N GLU A 258 1.07 4.27 10.50
CA GLU A 258 2.44 3.88 10.19
C GLU A 258 3.45 4.77 10.92
N SER A 259 3.23 6.08 10.88
CA SER A 259 4.03 7.04 11.65
C SER A 259 3.94 6.73 13.15
N ALA A 260 2.76 6.43 13.67
CA ALA A 260 2.57 6.03 15.06
C ALA A 260 3.31 4.74 15.42
N ALA A 261 3.27 3.73 14.55
CA ALA A 261 4.02 2.49 14.73
C ALA A 261 5.54 2.74 14.77
N LEU A 262 6.03 3.71 14.00
CA LEU A 262 7.44 4.14 14.02
C LEU A 262 7.79 5.01 15.24
N LEU A 263 6.86 5.88 15.67
CA LEU A 263 7.02 6.90 16.71
C LEU A 263 6.69 6.43 18.13
N SER A 264 5.99 5.30 18.30
CA SER A 264 5.91 4.54 19.56
C SER A 264 7.30 4.31 20.20
N ARG A 265 8.37 4.56 19.43
CA ARG A 265 9.72 4.95 19.86
C ARG A 265 9.84 5.95 21.05
N GLY A 266 8.84 6.77 21.40
CA GLY A 266 9.04 7.92 22.29
C GLY A 266 8.24 8.03 23.60
N GLU A 267 7.07 7.39 23.76
CA GLU A 267 6.11 7.78 24.82
C GLU A 267 6.29 7.08 26.19
N ASN A 268 7.16 6.08 26.34
CA ASN A 268 7.49 5.51 27.66
C ASN A 268 8.53 6.35 28.44
N ARG A 269 8.47 7.69 28.36
CA ARG A 269 9.40 8.58 29.10
C ARG A 269 8.77 9.62 30.01
N THR A 270 7.45 9.66 30.17
CA THR A 270 6.83 10.57 31.14
C THR A 270 5.60 9.94 31.77
N ASN A 271 5.81 9.15 32.82
CA ASN A 271 5.04 9.17 34.06
C ASN A 271 5.85 8.51 35.17
#